data_AF-A0A2N4XKC9-F1
#
_entry.id   AF-A0A2N4XKC9-F1
#
_cell.length_a   1.000
_cell.length_b   1.000
_cell.length_c   1.000
_cell.angle_alpha   90.00
_cell.angle_beta   90.00
_cell.angle_gamma   90.00
#
_symmetry.space_group_name_H-M   'P 1'
#
loop_
_entity.id
_entity.type
_entity.pdbx_description
1 polymer ?
#
loop_
_entity_poly.entity_id
_entity_poly.type
_entity_poly.pdbx_seq_one_letter_code
_entity_poly.pdbx_strand_id
1 'polypeptide(L)'
;MPLWQEQPWALRYILKLDAPYFFDIRATRGKKKLSEARPGQEQEIEAVAQGVRTYVVENAFLEREEVFASLLLEFNRSGELVSRHSSRAPLFGHLAQDDELVLASGNGTQDFVFGLGQWQTASLGEGSGTLPALCSKEDEQRYRPNFRPSSVLGGFGCREWRAYLENRKLPYIDVTSYELEDDRSAKPDRKGRYPQRILATIRPVIGWGRFDLPAKPVIGRHGKSWFCLHDCPGGDFPGFIPNIASWAARSGWPVPKPPKRMPLFPDPAS
;
A
#
# COMPACT_ATOMS: atom_id res chain seq x y z
N MET A 1 9.18 12.18 -25.10
CA MET A 1 10.07 11.08 -24.67
C MET A 1 9.90 10.95 -23.17
N PRO A 2 9.71 9.78 -22.55
CA PRO A 2 10.14 9.68 -21.17
C PRO A 2 11.66 9.55 -21.21
N LEU A 3 12.36 10.66 -21.01
CA LEU A 3 13.76 10.61 -20.59
C LEU A 3 13.76 10.02 -19.17
N TRP A 4 14.45 8.91 -18.94
CA TRP A 4 14.59 8.40 -17.58
C TRP A 4 15.44 9.38 -16.77
N GLN A 5 15.04 9.64 -15.52
CA GLN A 5 15.90 10.40 -14.62
C GLN A 5 17.10 9.52 -14.24
N GLU A 6 18.32 10.02 -14.46
CA GLU A 6 19.55 9.33 -14.04
C GLU A 6 19.73 9.48 -12.53
N GLN A 7 19.10 8.57 -11.77
CA GLN A 7 19.29 8.47 -10.33
C GLN A 7 19.48 7.02 -9.88
N PRO A 8 20.31 6.77 -8.84
CA PRO A 8 20.45 5.44 -8.27
C PRO A 8 19.11 4.90 -7.75
N TRP A 9 18.83 3.63 -8.02
CA TRP A 9 17.65 2.96 -7.50
C TRP A 9 17.73 2.79 -5.97
N ALA A 10 16.71 3.29 -5.27
CA ALA A 10 16.69 3.30 -3.80
C ALA A 10 15.69 2.31 -3.17
N LEU A 11 14.71 1.82 -3.94
CA LEU A 11 13.61 1.03 -3.40
C LEU A 11 13.98 -0.45 -3.22
N ARG A 12 13.74 -0.99 -2.03
CA ARG A 12 13.90 -2.43 -1.77
C ARG A 12 12.68 -3.23 -2.20
N TYR A 13 11.49 -2.68 -1.98
CA TYR A 13 10.24 -3.31 -2.37
C TYR A 13 9.14 -2.27 -2.63
N ILE A 14 8.11 -2.70 -3.34
CA ILE A 14 6.80 -2.05 -3.44
C ILE A 14 5.75 -3.08 -3.03
N LEU A 15 4.84 -2.70 -2.14
CA LEU A 15 3.74 -3.53 -1.67
C LEU A 15 2.42 -2.88 -2.09
N LYS A 16 1.64 -3.57 -2.93
CA LYS A 16 0.27 -3.17 -3.24
C LYS A 16 -0.69 -3.99 -2.38
N LEU A 17 -1.62 -3.33 -1.70
CA LEU A 17 -2.73 -3.95 -0.98
C LEU A 17 -4.03 -3.56 -1.67
N ASP A 18 -4.94 -4.51 -1.86
CA ASP A 18 -6.23 -4.28 -2.49
C ASP A 18 -7.19 -5.47 -2.23
N ALA A 19 -8.44 -5.40 -2.70
CA ALA A 19 -9.28 -6.58 -2.78
C ALA A 19 -8.76 -7.55 -3.86
N PRO A 20 -8.86 -8.89 -3.67
CA PRO A 20 -8.36 -9.87 -4.64
C PRO A 20 -8.92 -9.68 -6.04
N TYR A 21 -10.23 -9.39 -6.13
CA TYR A 21 -10.92 -9.15 -7.39
C TYR A 21 -10.28 -8.04 -8.24
N PHE A 22 -9.73 -6.99 -7.62
CA PHE A 22 -9.06 -5.92 -8.37
C PHE A 22 -7.71 -6.37 -8.94
N PHE A 23 -6.97 -7.26 -8.27
CA PHE A 23 -5.78 -7.88 -8.87
C PHE A 23 -6.15 -8.75 -10.07
N ASP A 24 -7.23 -9.54 -9.98
CA ASP A 24 -7.67 -10.41 -11.07
C ASP A 24 -8.13 -9.62 -12.30
N ILE A 25 -8.91 -8.56 -12.10
CA ILE A 25 -9.30 -7.64 -13.19
C ILE A 25 -8.06 -7.03 -13.83
N ARG A 26 -7.15 -6.45 -13.03
CA ARG A 26 -5.94 -5.79 -13.54
C ARG A 26 -5.03 -6.76 -14.29
N ALA A 27 -4.86 -7.97 -13.78
CA ALA A 27 -4.10 -9.02 -14.45
C ALA A 27 -4.75 -9.43 -15.78
N THR A 28 -6.06 -9.63 -15.82
CA THR A 28 -6.79 -10.04 -17.03
C THR A 28 -6.78 -8.94 -18.09
N ARG A 29 -7.12 -7.71 -17.69
CA ARG A 29 -7.10 -6.53 -18.54
C ARG A 29 -5.69 -6.24 -19.04
N GLY A 30 -4.70 -6.30 -18.15
CA GLY A 30 -3.30 -6.08 -18.45
C GLY A 30 -2.75 -7.11 -19.45
N LYS A 31 -3.07 -8.40 -19.30
CA LYS A 31 -2.67 -9.44 -20.27
C LYS A 31 -3.29 -9.22 -21.65
N LYS A 32 -4.57 -8.85 -21.70
CA LYS A 32 -5.23 -8.49 -22.96
C LYS A 32 -4.54 -7.30 -23.62
N LYS A 33 -4.36 -6.20 -22.88
CA LYS A 33 -3.65 -5.01 -23.37
C LYS A 33 -2.26 -5.36 -23.87
N LEU A 34 -1.48 -6.12 -23.10
CA LEU A 34 -0.11 -6.50 -23.46
C LEU A 34 -0.06 -7.33 -24.76
N SER A 35 -1.08 -8.17 -25.04
CA SER A 35 -1.15 -8.95 -26.29
C SER A 35 -1.45 -8.10 -27.53
N GLU A 36 -2.07 -6.94 -27.33
CA GLU A 36 -2.44 -5.98 -28.37
C GLU A 36 -1.52 -4.75 -28.38
N ALA A 37 -0.60 -4.66 -27.42
CA ALA A 37 0.14 -3.45 -27.09
C ALA A 37 1.22 -3.15 -28.12
N ARG A 38 1.42 -1.86 -28.34
CA ARG A 38 2.62 -1.37 -29.02
C ARG A 38 3.69 -1.04 -27.98
N PRO A 39 4.97 -1.28 -28.32
CA PRO A 39 6.11 -0.68 -27.63
C PRO A 39 5.86 0.76 -27.16
N GLY A 40 6.24 1.09 -25.91
CA GLY A 40 6.09 2.42 -25.33
C GLY A 40 4.70 2.76 -24.77
N GLN A 41 3.71 1.85 -24.83
CA GLN A 41 2.45 2.01 -24.12
C GLN A 41 2.55 1.45 -22.69
N GLU A 42 2.17 2.26 -21.71
CA GLU A 42 2.12 1.85 -20.30
C GLU A 42 1.13 0.68 -20.09
N GLN A 43 1.57 -0.31 -19.32
CA GLN A 43 0.85 -1.54 -19.01
C GLN A 43 0.67 -1.70 -17.50
N GLU A 44 -0.25 -2.59 -17.12
CA GLU A 44 -0.48 -2.94 -15.72
C GLU A 44 0.54 -4.00 -15.28
N ILE A 45 1.29 -3.73 -14.22
CA ILE A 45 2.29 -4.67 -13.71
C ILE A 45 1.67 -6.02 -13.32
N GLU A 46 0.41 -6.04 -12.90
CA GLU A 46 -0.37 -7.24 -12.61
C GLU A 46 -0.51 -8.19 -13.82
N ALA A 47 -0.24 -7.71 -15.05
CA ALA A 47 -0.21 -8.55 -16.24
C ALA A 47 0.92 -9.60 -16.21
N VAL A 48 2.05 -9.25 -15.58
CA VAL A 48 3.28 -10.06 -15.59
C VAL A 48 3.76 -10.45 -14.18
N ALA A 49 3.44 -9.66 -13.17
CA ALA A 49 3.82 -9.97 -11.79
C ALA A 49 3.04 -11.20 -11.27
N GLN A 50 3.71 -12.01 -10.45
CA GLN A 50 3.14 -13.19 -9.83
C GLN A 50 3.25 -13.09 -8.31
N GLY A 51 2.55 -13.98 -7.59
CA GLY A 51 2.64 -14.03 -6.13
C GLY A 51 1.65 -13.12 -5.41
N VAL A 52 0.50 -12.82 -6.02
CA VAL A 52 -0.64 -12.26 -5.29
C VAL A 52 -1.00 -13.23 -4.17
N ARG A 53 -0.98 -12.73 -2.94
CA ARG A 53 -1.35 -13.49 -1.74
C ARG A 53 -2.67 -12.97 -1.21
N THR A 54 -3.61 -13.88 -1.00
CA THR A 54 -4.93 -13.60 -0.45
C THR A 54 -4.96 -13.91 1.04
N TYR A 55 -5.63 -13.06 1.81
CA TYR A 55 -5.82 -13.18 3.25
C TYR A 55 -7.31 -13.26 3.56
N VAL A 56 -7.72 -14.31 4.26
CA VAL A 56 -9.10 -14.51 4.68
C VAL A 56 -9.24 -14.11 6.15
N VAL A 57 -10.28 -13.36 6.46
CA VAL A 57 -10.60 -12.87 7.80
C VAL A 57 -11.68 -13.75 8.39
N GLU A 58 -11.36 -14.48 9.46
CA GLU A 58 -12.36 -15.24 10.21
C GLU A 58 -13.39 -14.28 10.86
N ASN A 59 -14.68 -14.57 10.70
CA ASN A 59 -15.80 -13.84 11.32
C ASN A 59 -15.95 -12.38 10.88
N ALA A 60 -15.81 -12.08 9.59
CA ALA A 60 -16.25 -10.79 9.05
C ALA A 60 -17.78 -10.69 9.20
N PHE A 61 -18.24 -9.74 10.01
CA PHE A 61 -19.66 -9.64 10.38
C PHE A 61 -20.56 -9.15 9.22
N LEU A 62 -19.98 -8.82 8.05
CA LEU A 62 -20.66 -8.32 6.85
C LEU A 62 -19.90 -8.79 5.59
N GLU A 63 -20.63 -9.44 4.68
CA GLU A 63 -20.20 -10.22 3.49
C GLU A 63 -19.31 -9.51 2.44
N ARG A 64 -18.84 -8.28 2.66
CA ARG A 64 -18.12 -7.49 1.63
C ARG A 64 -16.65 -7.20 1.92
N GLU A 65 -16.15 -7.59 3.09
CA GLU A 65 -14.81 -7.23 3.56
C GLU A 65 -14.06 -8.44 4.15
N GLU A 66 -14.41 -9.67 3.78
CA GLU A 66 -13.82 -10.85 4.41
C GLU A 66 -12.41 -11.17 3.88
N VAL A 67 -12.01 -10.53 2.78
CA VAL A 67 -10.81 -10.89 2.04
C VAL A 67 -10.10 -9.66 1.51
N PHE A 68 -8.79 -9.62 1.68
CA PHE A 68 -7.90 -8.68 1.00
C PHE A 68 -6.70 -9.44 0.43
N ALA A 69 -5.91 -8.79 -0.42
CA ALA A 69 -4.75 -9.38 -1.05
C ALA A 69 -3.56 -8.42 -1.07
N SER A 70 -2.38 -9.00 -1.21
CA SER A 70 -1.13 -8.27 -1.38
C SER A 70 -0.38 -8.73 -2.63
N LEU A 71 0.21 -7.79 -3.36
CA LEU A 71 1.23 -8.05 -4.38
C LEU A 71 2.53 -7.37 -3.92
N LEU A 72 3.59 -8.17 -3.75
CA LEU A 72 4.92 -7.69 -3.38
C LEU A 72 5.83 -7.73 -4.60
N LEU A 73 6.44 -6.58 -4.90
CA LEU A 73 7.45 -6.40 -5.92
C LEU A 73 8.78 -6.12 -5.22
N GLU A 74 9.74 -7.02 -5.34
CA GLU A 74 11.04 -6.91 -4.68
C GLU A 74 12.12 -6.56 -5.68
N PHE A 75 13.08 -5.74 -5.26
CA PHE A 75 14.14 -5.25 -6.12
C PHE A 75 15.50 -5.59 -5.55
N ASN A 76 16.51 -5.67 -6.42
CA ASN A 76 17.92 -5.63 -6.00
C ASN A 76 18.46 -4.19 -6.05
N ARG A 77 19.72 -3.99 -5.63
CA ARG A 77 20.35 -2.66 -5.57
C ARG A 77 20.59 -2.01 -6.95
N SER A 78 20.59 -2.78 -8.02
CA SER A 78 20.61 -2.25 -9.40
C SER A 78 19.23 -1.85 -9.92
N GLY A 79 18.16 -2.08 -9.14
CA GLY A 79 16.80 -1.78 -9.54
C GLY A 79 16.12 -2.85 -10.38
N GLU A 80 16.72 -4.03 -10.51
CA GLU A 80 16.07 -5.17 -11.16
C GLU A 80 14.98 -5.74 -10.25
N LEU A 81 13.81 -6.02 -10.83
CA LEU A 81 12.72 -6.74 -10.19
C LEU A 81 13.10 -8.21 -10.01
N VAL A 82 13.29 -8.64 -8.77
CA VAL A 82 13.68 -10.01 -8.42
C VAL A 82 12.50 -10.87 -7.96
N SER A 83 11.37 -10.26 -7.62
CA SER A 83 10.13 -11.00 -7.35
C SER A 83 9.62 -11.69 -8.62
N ARG A 84 9.00 -12.87 -8.46
CA ARG A 84 8.56 -13.73 -9.57
C ARG A 84 7.65 -12.99 -10.56
N HIS A 85 7.98 -13.08 -11.85
CA HIS A 85 7.19 -12.53 -12.95
C HIS A 85 7.26 -13.41 -14.21
N SER A 86 6.35 -13.20 -15.17
CA SER A 86 6.34 -13.88 -16.47
C SER A 86 6.96 -13.11 -17.62
N SER A 87 7.50 -11.90 -17.39
CA SER A 87 8.26 -11.18 -18.42
C SER A 87 9.43 -12.03 -18.91
N ARG A 88 9.67 -12.02 -20.23
CA ARG A 88 10.79 -12.75 -20.87
C ARG A 88 12.12 -12.04 -20.69
N ALA A 89 12.09 -10.73 -20.52
CA ALA A 89 13.25 -9.91 -20.23
C ALA A 89 13.27 -9.53 -18.74
N PRO A 90 14.45 -9.32 -18.14
CA PRO A 90 14.56 -8.68 -16.83
C PRO A 90 13.83 -7.34 -16.85
N LEU A 91 13.22 -6.98 -15.73
CA LEU A 91 12.51 -5.70 -15.58
C LEU A 91 13.27 -4.83 -14.58
N PHE A 92 13.51 -3.57 -14.92
CA PHE A 92 14.22 -2.60 -14.09
C PHE A 92 13.29 -1.46 -13.72
N GLY A 93 13.46 -0.95 -12.50
CA GLY A 93 12.77 0.22 -12.01
C GLY A 93 13.36 1.51 -12.55
N HIS A 94 12.51 2.39 -13.06
CA HIS A 94 12.89 3.71 -13.57
C HIS A 94 11.96 4.79 -13.02
N LEU A 95 12.50 6.01 -12.88
CA LEU A 95 11.69 7.21 -12.68
C LEU A 95 11.60 7.99 -13.98
N ALA A 96 10.39 8.23 -14.47
CA ALA A 96 10.11 9.05 -15.65
C ALA A 96 10.21 10.56 -15.31
N GLN A 97 10.25 11.42 -16.34
CA GLN A 97 10.37 12.88 -16.13
C GLN A 97 9.16 13.52 -15.44
N ASP A 98 7.99 12.90 -15.55
CA ASP A 98 6.73 13.31 -14.92
C ASP A 98 6.54 12.68 -13.52
N ASP A 99 7.65 12.25 -12.91
CA ASP A 99 7.71 11.59 -11.62
C ASP A 99 6.91 10.29 -11.55
N GLU A 100 6.67 9.63 -12.68
CA GLU A 100 6.07 8.30 -12.70
C GLU A 100 7.13 7.21 -12.45
N LEU A 101 6.88 6.36 -11.45
CA LEU A 101 7.69 5.19 -11.20
C LEU A 101 7.19 4.04 -12.06
N VAL A 102 8.09 3.43 -12.83
CA VAL A 102 7.75 2.38 -13.79
C VAL A 102 8.74 1.21 -13.76
N LEU A 103 8.33 0.07 -14.33
CA LEU A 103 9.21 -1.04 -14.70
C LEU A 103 9.38 -1.10 -16.22
N ALA A 104 10.59 -1.31 -16.72
CA ALA A 104 10.85 -1.51 -18.15
C ALA A 104 11.92 -2.59 -18.39
N SER A 105 11.88 -3.24 -19.56
CA SER A 105 12.88 -4.25 -19.95
C SER A 105 14.25 -3.69 -20.34
N GLY A 106 14.33 -2.37 -20.51
CA GLY A 106 15.51 -1.65 -20.97
C GLY A 106 15.30 -0.15 -20.90
N ASN A 107 16.25 0.59 -21.48
CA ASN A 107 16.25 2.05 -21.48
C ASN A 107 15.61 2.65 -22.75
N GLY A 108 15.04 1.82 -23.64
CA GLY A 108 14.59 2.23 -24.97
C GLY A 108 13.13 2.69 -25.01
N THR A 109 12.80 3.55 -25.99
CA THR A 109 11.42 4.01 -26.23
C THR A 109 10.48 2.94 -26.80
N GLN A 110 11.03 1.76 -27.09
CA GLN A 110 10.30 0.61 -27.61
C GLN A 110 10.14 -0.51 -26.56
N ASP A 111 10.55 -0.26 -25.31
CA ASP A 111 10.34 -1.23 -24.25
C ASP A 111 8.88 -1.21 -23.77
N PHE A 112 8.40 -2.36 -23.27
CA PHE A 112 7.15 -2.37 -22.52
C PHE A 112 7.40 -1.74 -21.16
N VAL A 113 6.52 -0.81 -20.79
CA VAL A 113 6.61 -0.07 -19.54
C VAL A 113 5.42 -0.46 -18.66
N PHE A 114 5.65 -0.72 -17.38
CA PHE A 114 4.60 -1.05 -16.42
C PHE A 114 4.53 -0.01 -15.31
N GLY A 115 3.39 0.66 -15.16
CA GLY A 115 3.19 1.69 -14.14
C GLY A 115 3.18 1.11 -12.73
N LEU A 116 3.94 1.73 -11.83
CA LEU A 116 3.99 1.37 -10.41
C LEU A 116 3.25 2.38 -9.53
N GLY A 117 3.36 3.67 -9.84
CA GLY A 117 2.70 4.76 -9.12
C GLY A 117 3.41 6.09 -9.34
N GLN A 118 2.92 7.15 -8.71
CA GLN A 118 3.51 8.48 -8.83
C GLN A 118 4.46 8.75 -7.67
N TRP A 119 5.68 9.12 -7.99
CA TRP A 119 6.75 9.48 -7.06
C TRP A 119 6.66 10.96 -6.68
N GLN A 120 5.62 11.31 -5.93
CA GLN A 120 5.35 12.70 -5.58
C GLN A 120 6.16 13.15 -4.37
N THR A 121 6.58 14.41 -4.36
CA THR A 121 6.95 15.08 -3.11
C THR A 121 5.71 15.28 -2.24
N ALA A 122 5.54 14.46 -1.22
CA ALA A 122 4.41 14.60 -0.32
C ALA A 122 4.72 15.62 0.78
N SER A 123 3.81 16.55 1.04
CA SER A 123 3.87 17.39 2.25
C SER A 123 3.26 16.62 3.43
N LEU A 124 3.90 16.64 4.59
CA LEU A 124 3.32 16.14 5.85
C LEU A 124 2.58 17.26 6.62
N GLY A 125 2.20 18.34 5.92
CA GLY A 125 1.57 19.54 6.47
C GLY A 125 2.50 20.75 6.56
N GLU A 126 1.99 21.87 7.07
CA GLU A 126 2.73 23.14 7.16
C GLU A 126 4.07 22.99 7.90
N GLY A 127 5.16 23.44 7.27
CA GLY A 127 6.50 23.46 7.85
C GLY A 127 7.27 22.14 7.82
N SER A 128 6.69 21.07 7.29
CA SER A 128 7.41 19.80 7.08
C SER A 128 8.07 19.78 5.69
N GLY A 129 9.33 19.36 5.63
CA GLY A 129 10.04 19.22 4.36
C GLY A 129 9.32 18.27 3.39
N THR A 130 9.30 18.64 2.11
CA THR A 130 8.84 17.78 1.01
C THR A 130 9.88 16.68 0.76
N LEU A 131 9.54 15.42 1.03
CA LEU A 131 10.36 14.27 0.65
C LEU A 131 9.50 13.33 -0.23
N PRO A 132 10.14 12.53 -1.09
CA PRO A 132 9.41 11.70 -2.02
C PRO A 132 8.59 10.60 -1.34
N ALA A 133 7.42 10.33 -1.90
CA ALA A 133 6.51 9.27 -1.53
C ALA A 133 5.96 8.61 -2.80
N LEU A 134 5.83 7.28 -2.81
CA LEU A 134 5.13 6.58 -3.87
C LEU A 134 3.63 6.58 -3.56
N CYS A 135 2.85 7.30 -4.35
CA CYS A 135 1.41 7.47 -4.18
C CYS A 135 0.65 6.82 -5.35
N SER A 136 -0.58 6.39 -5.07
CA SER A 136 -1.51 5.98 -6.12
C SER A 136 -2.46 7.14 -6.47
N LYS A 137 -3.26 7.00 -7.54
CA LYS A 137 -4.24 8.04 -7.90
C LYS A 137 -5.32 8.23 -6.82
N GLU A 138 -5.58 7.19 -6.05
CA GLU A 138 -6.50 7.19 -4.91
C GLU A 138 -6.02 8.09 -3.76
N ASP A 139 -4.70 8.27 -3.61
CA ASP A 139 -4.12 9.16 -2.59
C ASP A 139 -4.52 10.63 -2.81
N GLU A 140 -4.64 11.08 -4.05
CA GLU A 140 -5.09 12.46 -4.35
C GLU A 140 -6.47 12.76 -3.76
N GLN A 141 -7.36 11.77 -3.75
CA GLN A 141 -8.69 11.92 -3.16
C GLN A 141 -8.62 11.87 -1.64
N ARG A 142 -7.75 11.02 -1.09
CA ARG A 142 -7.57 10.81 0.36
C ARG A 142 -7.15 12.09 1.08
N TYR A 143 -6.33 12.94 0.46
CA TYR A 143 -5.84 14.15 1.13
C TYR A 143 -6.68 15.41 0.91
N ARG A 144 -7.77 15.35 0.12
CA ARG A 144 -8.63 16.53 -0.09
C ARG A 144 -9.21 17.06 1.22
N PRO A 145 -9.47 18.38 1.32
CA PRO A 145 -10.20 18.94 2.45
C PRO A 145 -11.54 18.22 2.66
N ASN A 146 -11.87 17.95 3.92
CA ASN A 146 -13.08 17.24 4.35
C ASN A 146 -13.22 15.79 3.88
N PHE A 147 -12.14 15.16 3.39
CA PHE A 147 -12.14 13.73 3.11
C PHE A 147 -12.58 12.94 4.35
N ARG A 148 -13.45 11.96 4.12
CA ARG A 148 -13.83 10.96 5.11
C ARG A 148 -13.44 9.60 4.56
N PRO A 149 -12.67 8.80 5.31
CA PRO A 149 -12.41 7.41 4.94
C PRO A 149 -13.72 6.67 4.65
N SER A 150 -13.65 5.77 3.69
CA SER A 150 -14.79 4.98 3.23
C SER A 150 -14.38 3.55 2.98
N SER A 151 -15.37 2.70 2.74
CA SER A 151 -15.16 1.30 2.38
C SER A 151 -14.30 1.10 1.13
N VAL A 152 -14.14 2.12 0.29
CA VAL A 152 -13.35 2.05 -0.94
C VAL A 152 -11.92 2.52 -0.73
N LEU A 153 -11.70 3.67 -0.10
CA LEU A 153 -10.38 4.33 -0.08
C LEU A 153 -9.63 4.18 1.23
N GLY A 154 -10.33 3.97 2.36
CA GLY A 154 -9.68 4.01 3.68
C GLY A 154 -9.03 5.34 4.03
N GLY A 155 -8.39 5.38 5.19
CA GLY A 155 -7.76 6.57 5.76
C GLY A 155 -6.23 6.56 5.77
N PHE A 156 -5.61 5.44 5.38
CA PHE A 156 -4.16 5.28 5.34
C PHE A 156 -3.67 5.33 3.89
N GLY A 157 -2.68 6.18 3.59
CA GLY A 157 -2.10 6.33 2.25
C GLY A 157 -0.58 6.52 2.25
N CYS A 158 -0.06 7.04 1.13
CA CYS A 158 1.37 7.24 0.92
C CYS A 158 2.03 8.21 1.94
N ARG A 159 1.31 9.26 2.41
CA ARG A 159 1.82 10.20 3.42
C ARG A 159 2.00 9.52 4.77
N GLU A 160 1.00 8.73 5.19
CA GLU A 160 1.10 7.91 6.40
C GLU A 160 2.23 6.91 6.27
N TRP A 161 2.30 6.17 5.16
CA TRP A 161 3.36 5.20 4.90
C TRP A 161 4.74 5.81 5.07
N ARG A 162 5.01 6.95 4.42
CA ARG A 162 6.27 7.68 4.55
C ARG A 162 6.56 8.07 6.00
N ALA A 163 5.59 8.65 6.69
CA ALA A 163 5.77 9.07 8.09
C ALA A 163 6.16 7.90 9.00
N TYR A 164 5.56 6.72 8.79
CA TYR A 164 5.98 5.51 9.47
C TYR A 164 7.38 5.06 9.05
N LEU A 165 7.68 5.05 7.75
CA LEU A 165 8.95 4.58 7.21
C LEU A 165 10.15 5.39 7.74
N GLU A 166 10.04 6.72 7.75
CA GLU A 166 11.12 7.64 8.15
C GLU A 166 11.29 7.75 9.68
N ASN A 167 10.22 7.52 10.44
CA ASN A 167 10.27 7.68 11.90
C ASN A 167 10.89 6.46 12.58
N ARG A 168 12.18 6.53 12.94
CA ARG A 168 12.90 5.44 13.64
C ARG A 168 12.27 5.02 14.98
N LYS A 169 11.41 5.83 15.59
CA LYS A 169 10.70 5.50 16.84
C LYS A 169 9.46 4.64 16.62
N LEU A 170 8.97 4.53 15.38
CA LEU A 170 7.85 3.65 15.01
C LEU A 170 8.42 2.33 14.47
N PRO A 171 8.27 1.20 15.19
CA PRO A 171 8.97 -0.03 14.84
C PRO A 171 8.35 -0.82 13.69
N TYR A 172 7.11 -0.51 13.31
CA TYR A 172 6.36 -1.14 12.22
C TYR A 172 5.52 -0.09 11.49
N ILE A 173 5.05 -0.42 10.29
CA ILE A 173 4.08 0.37 9.51
C ILE A 173 2.70 -0.24 9.73
N ASP A 174 1.79 0.48 10.38
CA ASP A 174 0.38 0.04 10.57
C ASP A 174 -0.51 0.61 9.46
N VAL A 175 -0.84 -0.23 8.46
CA VAL A 175 -1.64 0.16 7.28
C VAL A 175 -3.15 0.15 7.53
N THR A 176 -3.58 -0.07 8.78
CA THR A 176 -4.99 -0.13 9.14
C THR A 176 -5.66 1.22 8.91
N SER A 177 -6.76 1.23 8.15
CA SER A 177 -7.71 2.34 8.14
C SER A 177 -8.68 2.19 9.30
N TYR A 178 -8.67 3.18 10.21
CA TYR A 178 -9.58 3.24 11.35
C TYR A 178 -10.71 4.21 11.06
N GLU A 179 -11.93 3.68 11.03
CA GLU A 179 -13.16 4.37 10.67
C GLU A 179 -14.15 4.35 11.84
N LEU A 180 -14.90 5.43 12.05
CA LEU A 180 -16.04 5.41 12.97
C LEU A 180 -17.29 5.02 12.19
N GLU A 181 -18.01 4.02 12.68
CA GLU A 181 -19.29 3.62 12.13
C GLU A 181 -20.33 3.36 13.21
N ASP A 182 -21.60 3.38 12.80
CA ASP A 182 -22.72 2.95 13.63
C ASP A 182 -22.58 1.48 14.01
N ASP A 183 -22.51 1.19 15.30
CA ASP A 183 -22.62 -0.17 15.82
C ASP A 183 -24.08 -0.63 15.80
N ARG A 184 -24.49 -1.14 14.64
CA ARG A 184 -25.84 -1.70 14.41
C ARG A 184 -26.10 -3.00 15.18
N SER A 185 -25.10 -3.57 15.83
CA SER A 185 -25.29 -4.72 16.73
C SER A 185 -25.73 -4.30 18.14
N ALA A 186 -25.55 -3.03 18.50
CA ALA A 186 -26.00 -2.46 19.75
C ALA A 186 -27.41 -1.85 19.64
N LYS A 187 -28.10 -1.68 20.77
CA LYS A 187 -29.40 -1.00 20.80
C LYS A 187 -29.20 0.50 20.51
N PRO A 188 -30.02 1.11 19.63
CA PRO A 188 -29.97 2.56 19.44
C PRO A 188 -30.41 3.30 20.70
N ASP A 189 -29.96 4.55 20.86
CA ASP A 189 -30.42 5.43 21.91
C ASP A 189 -31.92 5.78 21.75
N ARG A 190 -32.50 6.48 22.74
CA ARG A 190 -33.91 6.91 22.69
C ARG A 190 -34.25 7.81 21.49
N LYS A 191 -33.25 8.32 20.77
CA LYS A 191 -33.40 9.17 19.57
C LYS A 191 -33.15 8.38 18.28
N GLY A 192 -33.01 7.05 18.35
CA GLY A 192 -32.77 6.18 17.20
C GLY A 192 -31.32 6.19 16.69
N ARG A 193 -30.36 6.76 17.44
CA ARG A 193 -28.95 6.82 17.02
C ARG A 193 -28.19 5.63 17.58
N TYR A 194 -27.44 4.96 16.72
CA TYR A 194 -26.58 3.86 17.13
C TYR A 194 -25.30 4.38 17.81
N PRO A 195 -24.77 3.67 18.83
CA PRO A 195 -23.46 4.01 19.36
C PRO A 195 -22.40 3.82 18.27
N GLN A 196 -21.32 4.60 18.33
CA GLN A 196 -20.22 4.48 17.37
C GLN A 196 -19.23 3.40 17.81
N ARG A 197 -18.70 2.65 16.85
CA ARG A 197 -17.55 1.75 17.05
C ARG A 197 -16.44 2.07 16.05
N ILE A 198 -15.22 1.63 16.37
CA ILE A 198 -14.11 1.70 15.43
C ILE A 198 -14.14 0.46 14.55
N LEU A 199 -14.35 0.67 13.25
CA LEU A 199 -14.05 -0.28 12.20
C LEU A 199 -12.56 -0.18 11.86
N ALA A 200 -11.87 -1.30 11.83
CA ALA A 200 -10.46 -1.40 11.48
C ALA A 200 -10.34 -2.28 10.24
N THR A 201 -9.92 -1.70 9.12
CA THR A 201 -9.89 -2.40 7.84
C THR A 201 -8.58 -2.12 7.10
N ILE A 202 -8.03 -3.15 6.45
CA ILE A 202 -6.94 -2.97 5.48
C ILE A 202 -7.59 -2.57 4.15
N ARG A 203 -7.25 -1.37 3.67
CA ARG A 203 -7.83 -0.74 2.48
C ARG A 203 -6.77 -0.60 1.38
N PRO A 204 -7.17 -0.28 0.14
CA PRO A 204 -6.23 -0.15 -0.96
C PRO A 204 -5.14 0.88 -0.66
N VAL A 205 -3.88 0.44 -0.74
CA VAL A 205 -2.71 1.29 -0.51
C VAL A 205 -1.51 0.74 -1.27
N ILE A 206 -0.67 1.66 -1.75
CA ILE A 206 0.68 1.36 -2.22
C ILE A 206 1.70 1.78 -1.16
N GLY A 207 2.60 0.86 -0.84
CA GLY A 207 3.68 1.07 0.10
C GLY A 207 5.02 0.69 -0.51
N TRP A 208 6.12 1.12 0.12
CA TRP A 208 7.47 0.85 -0.34
C TRP A 208 8.49 0.77 0.80
N GLY A 209 9.59 0.08 0.57
CA GLY A 209 10.76 0.09 1.44
C GLY A 209 11.97 0.63 0.69
N ARG A 210 13.00 1.07 1.43
CA ARG A 210 14.28 1.52 0.85
C ARG A 210 15.45 0.68 1.35
N PHE A 211 16.54 0.66 0.58
CA PHE A 211 17.77 -0.04 0.98
C PHE A 211 18.59 0.69 2.04
N ASP A 212 18.40 2.00 2.19
CA ASP A 212 19.11 2.87 3.13
C ASP A 212 18.37 3.07 4.46
N LEU A 213 17.17 2.49 4.59
CA LEU A 213 16.38 2.50 5.81
C LEU A 213 16.29 1.08 6.39
N PRO A 214 16.25 0.94 7.73
CA PRO A 214 15.99 -0.35 8.36
C PRO A 214 14.66 -0.94 7.88
N ALA A 215 14.64 -2.27 7.69
CA ALA A 215 13.41 -3.00 7.44
C ALA A 215 12.41 -2.78 8.57
N LYS A 216 11.14 -2.60 8.21
CA LYS A 216 10.04 -2.43 9.15
C LYS A 216 8.92 -3.39 8.80
N PRO A 217 8.46 -4.22 9.76
CA PRO A 217 7.28 -5.03 9.54
C PRO A 217 6.12 -4.15 9.10
N VAL A 218 5.42 -4.59 8.05
CA VAL A 218 4.15 -4.00 7.63
C VAL A 218 3.06 -4.83 8.27
N ILE A 219 2.21 -4.20 9.08
CA ILE A 219 1.11 -4.86 9.76
C ILE A 219 -0.20 -4.15 9.44
N GLY A 220 -1.30 -4.86 9.61
CA GLY A 220 -2.62 -4.25 9.53
C GLY A 220 -3.67 -5.07 10.27
N ARG A 221 -4.76 -4.41 10.63
CA ARG A 221 -5.92 -5.01 11.29
C ARG A 221 -7.10 -4.99 10.33
N HIS A 222 -7.76 -6.14 10.23
CA HIS A 222 -8.99 -6.31 9.49
C HIS A 222 -10.05 -6.93 10.42
N GLY A 223 -11.06 -6.15 10.78
CA GLY A 223 -12.01 -6.50 11.83
C GLY A 223 -11.33 -6.69 13.18
N LYS A 224 -11.33 -7.92 13.69
CA LYS A 224 -10.64 -8.30 14.95
C LYS A 224 -9.28 -8.95 14.72
N SER A 225 -8.98 -9.30 13.47
CA SER A 225 -7.79 -10.07 13.11
C SER A 225 -6.64 -9.13 12.75
N TRP A 226 -5.46 -9.46 13.25
CA TRP A 226 -4.22 -8.78 12.90
C TRP A 226 -3.44 -9.60 11.89
N PHE A 227 -2.70 -8.93 11.03
CA PHE A 227 -1.89 -9.54 9.99
C PHE A 227 -0.53 -8.88 9.94
N CYS A 228 0.50 -9.69 9.73
CA CYS A 228 1.78 -9.22 9.22
C CYS A 228 1.79 -9.43 7.71
N LEU A 229 2.08 -8.38 6.96
CA LEU A 229 1.94 -8.33 5.50
C LEU A 229 3.30 -8.42 4.80
N HIS A 230 4.36 -7.92 5.44
CA HIS A 230 5.73 -7.94 4.92
C HIS A 230 6.75 -7.70 6.05
N ASP A 231 8.02 -8.11 5.86
CA ASP A 231 9.12 -7.96 6.82
C ASP A 231 8.78 -8.45 8.25
N CYS A 232 8.10 -9.59 8.37
CA CYS A 232 7.68 -10.08 9.67
C CYS A 232 8.88 -10.47 10.55
N PRO A 233 8.84 -10.16 11.86
CA PRO A 233 9.97 -10.42 12.76
C PRO A 233 10.25 -11.92 12.89
N GLY A 234 11.50 -12.25 13.21
CA GLY A 234 11.91 -13.63 13.51
C GLY A 234 11.91 -14.59 12.31
N GLY A 235 11.77 -14.06 11.08
CA GLY A 235 11.67 -14.89 9.87
C GLY A 235 10.27 -15.48 9.66
N ASP A 236 9.27 -15.01 10.41
CA ASP A 236 7.87 -15.40 10.22
C ASP A 236 7.42 -15.10 8.78
N PHE A 237 6.61 -15.96 8.19
CA PHE A 237 5.96 -15.65 6.91
C PHE A 237 4.82 -14.64 7.15
N PRO A 238 4.49 -13.80 6.14
CA PRO A 238 3.29 -12.98 6.22
C PRO A 238 2.04 -13.83 6.54
N GLY A 239 1.06 -13.26 7.22
CA GLY A 239 -0.13 -13.98 7.64
C GLY A 239 -0.73 -13.45 8.93
N PHE A 240 -1.64 -14.25 9.48
CA PHE A 240 -2.37 -13.93 10.69
C PHE A 240 -1.44 -13.81 11.91
N ILE A 241 -1.68 -12.77 12.73
CA ILE A 241 -1.06 -12.57 14.04
C ILE A 241 -2.08 -12.96 15.10
N PRO A 242 -1.93 -14.13 15.77
CA PRO A 242 -2.92 -14.62 16.72
C PRO A 242 -3.17 -13.70 17.91
N ASN A 243 -2.12 -13.02 18.37
CA ASN A 243 -2.20 -12.08 19.48
C ASN A 243 -1.22 -10.94 19.25
N ILE A 244 -1.76 -9.75 18.95
CA ILE A 244 -0.94 -8.57 18.65
C ILE A 244 -0.12 -8.09 19.85
N ALA A 245 -0.61 -8.29 21.08
CA ALA A 245 0.12 -7.89 22.28
C ALA A 245 1.34 -8.77 22.50
N SER A 246 1.18 -10.09 22.38
CA SER A 246 2.30 -11.03 22.45
C SER A 246 3.28 -10.82 21.30
N TRP A 247 2.80 -10.58 20.08
CA TRP A 247 3.63 -10.30 18.91
C TRP A 247 4.51 -9.06 19.12
N ALA A 248 3.93 -7.95 19.61
CA ALA A 248 4.68 -6.73 19.90
C ALA A 248 5.67 -6.91 21.06
N ALA A 249 5.26 -7.61 22.12
CA ALA A 249 6.09 -7.86 23.30
C ALA A 249 7.36 -8.66 22.99
N ARG A 250 7.31 -9.64 22.06
CA ARG A 250 8.49 -10.43 21.66
C ARG A 250 9.66 -9.58 21.16
N SER A 251 9.36 -8.42 20.57
CA SER A 251 10.36 -7.50 20.02
C SER A 251 10.50 -6.22 20.85
N GLY A 252 9.87 -6.13 22.03
CA GLY A 252 9.87 -4.94 22.88
C GLY A 252 9.14 -3.73 22.26
N TRP A 253 8.18 -3.97 21.36
CA TRP A 253 7.44 -2.92 20.66
C TRP A 253 6.14 -2.54 21.41
N PRO A 254 5.68 -1.28 21.27
CA PRO A 254 4.35 -0.92 21.71
C PRO A 254 3.29 -1.69 20.89
N VAL A 255 2.13 -1.94 21.50
CA VAL A 255 0.96 -2.45 20.77
C VAL A 255 0.43 -1.35 19.86
N PRO A 256 0.05 -1.65 18.59
CA PRO A 256 -0.55 -0.68 17.70
C PRO A 256 -1.80 -0.02 18.31
N LYS A 257 -1.96 1.28 18.06
CA LYS A 257 -3.10 2.07 18.52
C LYS A 257 -3.64 2.89 17.35
N PRO A 258 -4.97 3.02 17.23
CA PRO A 258 -5.57 3.94 16.27
C PRO A 258 -5.01 5.36 16.45
N PRO A 259 -4.68 6.08 15.36
CA PRO A 259 -4.31 7.48 15.46
C PRO A 259 -5.53 8.34 15.87
N LYS A 260 -5.27 9.57 16.31
CA LYS A 260 -6.34 10.50 16.71
C LYS A 260 -7.23 10.94 15.54
N ARG A 261 -6.74 10.87 14.31
CA ARG A 261 -7.45 11.23 13.08
C ARG A 261 -6.93 10.41 11.90
N MET A 262 -7.76 10.23 10.88
CA MET A 262 -7.35 9.70 9.58
C MET A 262 -8.04 10.47 8.45
N PRO A 263 -7.32 10.80 7.35
CA PRO A 263 -5.86 10.68 7.20
C PRO A 263 -5.10 11.56 8.22
N LEU A 264 -3.84 11.22 8.46
CA LEU A 264 -2.99 11.99 9.39
C LEU A 264 -2.61 13.34 8.80
N PHE A 265 -2.48 13.40 7.47
CA PHE A 265 -1.91 14.52 6.73
C PHE A 265 -2.85 15.04 5.62
N PRO A 266 -4.07 15.53 5.94
CA PRO A 266 -4.94 16.16 4.94
C PRO A 266 -4.33 17.47 4.43
N ASP A 267 -4.70 17.87 3.22
CA ASP A 267 -4.38 19.17 2.66
C ASP A 267 -5.11 20.28 3.42
N PRO A 268 -4.49 21.48 3.54
CA PRO A 268 -5.16 22.62 4.15
C PRO A 268 -6.43 22.99 3.37
N ALA A 269 -7.44 23.49 4.09
CA ALA A 269 -8.61 24.07 3.44
C ALA A 269 -8.18 25.32 2.66
N SER A 270 -8.37 25.30 1.34
CA SER A 270 -8.16 26.42 0.44
C SER A 270 -9.19 27.53 0.66
#